data_AF-A0A811ZGX7-F1
#
_entry.id   AF-A0A811ZGX7-F1
#
_cell.length_a   1.000
_cell.length_b   1.000
_cell.length_c   1.000
_cell.angle_alpha   90.00
_cell.angle_beta   90.00
_cell.angle_gamma   90.00
#
_symmetry.space_group_name_H-M   'P 1'
#
loop_
_entity.id
_entity.type
_entity.pdbx_description
1 polymer ?
#
loop_
_entity_poly.entity_id
_entity_poly.type
_entity_poly.pdbx_seq_one_letter_code
_entity_poly.pdbx_strand_id
1 'polypeptide(L)'
;MAGLREWGACFSLSLCPSPPTANGYPKILDILERIPKNAAYRTYAEQITNEKLSMAKVEPDVKKLEDQLQGGQLEEVVFQAGNELSLAGKMIHWELWEPLLEELPANQWKQPI
;
A
#
# COMPACT_ATOMS: atom_id res chain seq x y z
N MET A 1 19.34 25.38 -13.58
CA MET A 1 19.74 25.49 -12.17
C MET A 1 18.89 24.51 -11.39
N ALA A 2 19.46 23.37 -11.03
CA ALA A 2 18.79 22.34 -10.26
C ALA A 2 18.72 22.79 -8.80
N GLY A 3 17.52 23.10 -8.32
CA GLY A 3 17.28 23.41 -6.92
C GLY A 3 17.42 22.13 -6.10
N LEU A 4 18.48 22.05 -5.31
CA LEU A 4 18.63 21.06 -4.25
C LEU A 4 17.40 21.16 -3.34
N ARG A 5 16.66 20.05 -3.20
CA ARG A 5 15.70 19.89 -2.11
C ARG A 5 16.49 19.55 -0.84
N GLU A 6 17.09 20.57 -0.25
CA GLU A 6 17.53 20.51 1.14
C GLU A 6 16.26 20.45 2.00
N TRP A 7 16.26 19.64 3.06
CA TRP A 7 15.11 19.23 3.91
C TRP A 7 14.33 17.99 3.44
N GLY A 8 15.03 16.85 3.37
CA GLY A 8 14.46 15.50 3.32
C GLY A 8 15.30 14.53 4.16
N ALA A 9 15.63 14.89 5.40
CA ALA A 9 16.57 14.18 6.25
C ALA A 9 15.93 13.06 7.11
N CYS A 10 14.92 12.35 6.60
CA CYS A 10 14.34 11.21 7.32
C CYS A 10 13.96 10.06 6.38
N PHE A 11 14.94 9.56 5.62
CA PHE A 11 15.15 8.16 5.22
C PHE A 11 15.99 8.14 3.93
N SER A 12 17.16 7.52 4.00
CA SER A 12 18.04 7.32 2.86
C SER A 12 17.46 6.26 1.91
N LEU A 13 16.64 6.68 0.93
CA LEU A 13 16.34 5.88 -0.25
C LEU A 13 16.93 6.56 -1.49
N SER A 14 17.92 5.90 -2.09
CA SER A 14 18.61 6.34 -3.30
C SER A 14 17.67 6.35 -4.50
N LEU A 15 17.62 7.49 -5.20
CA LEU A 15 16.86 7.68 -6.44
C LEU A 15 17.33 6.70 -7.54
N CYS A 16 16.50 5.71 -7.87
CA CYS A 16 16.69 4.87 -9.05
C CYS A 16 16.22 5.61 -10.33
N PRO A 17 16.94 5.48 -11.46
CA PRO A 17 16.67 6.23 -12.71
C PRO A 17 15.48 5.72 -13.56
N SER A 18 14.79 4.66 -13.13
CA SER A 18 13.52 4.18 -13.71
C SER A 18 12.38 4.51 -12.75
N PRO A 19 11.15 4.88 -13.19
CA PRO A 19 10.04 5.16 -12.28
C PRO A 19 9.87 3.97 -11.31
N PRO A 20 10.28 4.11 -10.03
CA PRO A 20 10.49 2.98 -9.13
C PRO A 20 9.18 2.32 -8.69
N THR A 21 8.04 2.89 -9.07
CA THR A 21 6.70 2.45 -8.70
C THR A 21 6.21 1.21 -9.47
N ALA A 22 6.73 0.91 -10.66
CA ALA A 22 6.17 -0.17 -11.50
C ALA A 22 6.51 -1.59 -11.02
N ASN A 23 7.62 -1.79 -10.31
CA ASN A 23 8.11 -3.15 -9.98
C ASN A 23 7.58 -3.71 -8.64
N GLY A 24 6.97 -2.88 -7.80
CA GLY A 24 6.45 -3.27 -6.49
C GLY A 24 5.02 -3.82 -6.54
N TYR A 25 4.11 -3.11 -7.22
CA TYR A 25 2.69 -3.48 -7.27
C TYR A 25 2.38 -4.86 -7.86
N PRO A 26 3.05 -5.34 -8.94
CA PRO A 26 2.81 -6.69 -9.44
C PRO A 26 3.09 -7.77 -8.39
N LYS A 27 4.14 -7.59 -7.57
CA LYS A 27 4.47 -8.53 -6.48
C LYS A 27 3.40 -8.54 -5.39
N ILE A 28 2.76 -7.40 -5.13
CA ILE A 28 1.64 -7.31 -4.19
C ILE A 28 0.47 -8.11 -4.73
N LEU A 29 0.13 -7.96 -6.01
CA LEU A 29 -0.94 -8.74 -6.65
C LEU A 29 -0.66 -10.26 -6.57
N ASP A 30 0.58 -10.70 -6.82
CA ASP A 30 0.97 -12.11 -6.70
C ASP A 30 0.75 -12.68 -5.27
N ILE A 31 0.96 -11.86 -4.23
CA ILE A 31 0.70 -12.28 -2.84
C ILE A 31 -0.80 -12.29 -2.56
N LEU A 32 -1.54 -11.28 -3.03
CA LEU A 32 -2.99 -11.18 -2.85
C LEU A 32 -3.74 -12.35 -3.50
N GLU A 33 -3.19 -12.96 -4.55
CA GLU A 33 -3.77 -14.17 -5.15
C GLU A 33 -3.90 -15.35 -4.18
N ARG A 34 -3.01 -15.42 -3.17
CA ARG A 34 -3.00 -16.47 -2.13
C ARG A 34 -4.10 -16.29 -1.08
N ILE A 35 -4.63 -15.07 -0.94
CA ILE A 35 -5.70 -14.74 -0.02
C ILE A 35 -7.04 -15.14 -0.67
N PRO A 36 -8.03 -15.71 0.04
CA PRO A 36 -9.28 -16.10 -0.59
C PRO A 36 -10.10 -14.87 -1.06
N LYS A 37 -10.84 -15.02 -2.17
CA LYS A 37 -11.62 -13.93 -2.80
C LYS A 37 -12.76 -13.38 -1.95
N ASN A 38 -13.19 -14.12 -0.93
CA ASN A 38 -14.21 -13.67 0.01
C ASN A 38 -13.65 -12.71 1.07
N ALA A 39 -12.32 -12.61 1.22
CA ALA A 39 -11.70 -11.72 2.18
C ALA A 39 -11.89 -10.26 1.75
N ALA A 40 -12.50 -9.45 2.62
CA ALA A 40 -12.70 -8.01 2.37
C ALA A 40 -11.37 -7.30 2.06
N TYR A 41 -10.29 -7.65 2.79
CA TYR A 41 -8.96 -7.08 2.57
C TYR A 41 -8.47 -7.26 1.13
N ARG A 42 -8.63 -8.46 0.56
CA ARG A 42 -8.19 -8.76 -0.81
C ARG A 42 -8.86 -7.85 -1.82
N THR A 43 -10.19 -7.73 -1.76
CA THR A 43 -10.97 -6.92 -2.69
C THR A 43 -10.50 -5.46 -2.71
N TYR A 44 -10.34 -4.85 -1.54
CA TYR A 44 -9.90 -3.45 -1.44
C TYR A 44 -8.43 -3.28 -1.81
N ALA A 45 -7.55 -4.19 -1.38
CA ALA A 45 -6.12 -4.13 -1.69
C ALA A 45 -5.86 -4.28 -3.20
N GLU A 46 -6.56 -5.20 -3.87
CA GLU A 46 -6.50 -5.36 -5.34
C GLU A 46 -6.99 -4.10 -6.05
N GLN A 47 -8.11 -3.51 -5.62
CA GLN A 47 -8.64 -2.29 -6.21
C GLN A 47 -7.62 -1.14 -6.12
N ILE A 48 -7.13 -0.83 -4.92
CA ILE A 48 -6.18 0.27 -4.67
C ILE A 48 -4.89 0.03 -5.45
N THR A 49 -4.39 -1.20 -5.46
CA THR A 49 -3.15 -1.57 -6.17
C THR A 49 -3.30 -1.40 -7.68
N ASN A 50 -4.44 -1.83 -8.25
CA ASN A 50 -4.71 -1.69 -9.67
C ASN A 50 -4.91 -0.23 -10.10
N GLU A 51 -5.61 0.56 -9.29
CA GLU A 51 -5.77 2.01 -9.51
C GLU A 51 -4.39 2.70 -9.55
N LYS A 52 -3.56 2.48 -8.53
CA LYS A 52 -2.19 3.06 -8.46
C LYS A 52 -1.29 2.58 -9.60
N LEU A 53 -1.38 1.31 -9.96
CA LEU A 53 -0.63 0.75 -11.08
C LEU A 53 -1.09 1.34 -12.43
N SER A 54 -2.39 1.60 -12.60
CA SER A 54 -2.93 2.23 -13.80
C SER A 54 -2.45 3.67 -13.95
N MET A 55 -2.48 4.47 -12.88
CA MET A 55 -1.98 5.84 -12.87
C MET A 55 -0.48 5.90 -13.20
N ALA A 56 0.31 5.01 -12.57
CA ALA A 56 1.76 4.93 -12.82
C ALA A 56 2.13 4.49 -14.25
N LYS A 57 1.23 3.82 -14.98
CA LYS A 57 1.43 3.45 -16.39
C LYS A 57 1.04 4.56 -17.36
N VAL A 58 0.06 5.37 -16.99
CA VAL A 58 -0.48 6.44 -17.85
C VAL A 58 0.44 7.66 -17.85
N GLU A 59 0.95 8.06 -16.68
CA GLU A 59 1.75 9.28 -16.56
C GLU A 59 3.26 9.00 -16.51
N PRO A 60 4.03 9.44 -17.52
CA PRO A 60 5.49 9.33 -17.52
C PRO A 60 6.18 10.46 -16.75
N ASP A 61 5.48 11.54 -16.42
CA ASP A 61 6.03 12.68 -15.69
C ASP A 61 5.88 12.49 -14.17
N VAL A 62 7.02 12.47 -13.48
CA VAL A 62 7.11 12.23 -12.03
C VAL A 62 6.29 13.24 -11.23
N LYS A 63 6.32 14.53 -11.58
CA LYS A 63 5.62 15.55 -10.79
C LYS A 63 4.10 15.42 -10.88
N LYS A 64 3.58 15.18 -12.09
CA LYS A 64 2.15 14.97 -12.29
C LYS A 64 1.68 13.68 -11.64
N LEU A 65 2.52 12.66 -11.65
CA LEU A 65 2.25 11.39 -11.01
C LEU A 65 2.16 11.54 -9.47
N GLU A 66 3.05 12.33 -8.86
CA GLU A 66 2.99 12.68 -7.43
C GLU A 66 1.67 13.39 -7.07
N ASP A 67 1.27 14.38 -7.87
CA ASP A 67 0.02 15.13 -7.68
C ASP A 67 -1.22 14.22 -7.83
N GLN A 68 -1.20 13.26 -8.76
CA GLN A 68 -2.29 12.30 -8.97
C GLN A 68 -2.38 11.23 -7.87
N LEU A 69 -1.24 10.72 -7.40
CA LEU A 69 -1.19 9.69 -6.35
C LEU A 69 -1.58 10.23 -4.96
N GLN A 70 -1.53 11.55 -4.76
CA GLN A 70 -1.82 12.20 -3.47
C GLN A 70 -1.06 11.58 -2.29
N GLY A 71 0.14 11.03 -2.55
CA GLY A 71 0.91 10.20 -1.63
C GLY A 71 2.20 10.84 -1.12
N GLY A 72 2.35 12.16 -1.29
CA GLY A 72 3.60 12.86 -1.01
C GLY A 72 4.63 12.69 -2.13
N GLN A 73 5.89 12.52 -1.75
CA GLN A 73 6.98 12.31 -2.72
C GLN A 73 6.96 10.87 -3.26
N LEU A 74 7.50 10.65 -4.46
CA LEU A 74 7.51 9.32 -5.08
C LEU A 74 8.23 8.27 -4.22
N GLU A 75 9.26 8.67 -3.47
CA GLU A 75 9.99 7.81 -2.54
C GLU A 75 9.08 7.27 -1.41
N GLU A 76 8.20 8.12 -0.88
CA GLU A 76 7.22 7.72 0.14
C GLU A 76 6.21 6.73 -0.41
N VAL A 77 5.78 6.92 -1.66
CA VAL A 77 4.87 5.99 -2.36
C VAL A 77 5.53 4.61 -2.54
N VAL A 78 6.81 4.56 -2.92
CA VAL A 78 7.55 3.29 -3.04
C VAL A 78 7.72 2.62 -1.68
N PHE A 79 8.05 3.40 -0.65
CA PHE A 79 8.16 2.90 0.71
C PHE A 79 6.83 2.33 1.21
N GLN A 80 5.72 3.02 0.94
CA GLN A 80 4.37 2.55 1.27
C GLN A 80 4.03 1.23 0.55
N ALA A 81 4.39 1.10 -0.73
CA ALA A 81 4.22 -0.16 -1.47
C ALA A 81 5.04 -1.31 -0.86
N GLY A 82 6.25 -1.04 -0.37
CA GLY A 82 7.05 -2.01 0.36
C GLY A 82 6.42 -2.45 1.69
N ASN A 83 5.83 -1.51 2.42
CA ASN A 83 5.08 -1.80 3.65
C ASN A 83 3.83 -2.63 3.36
N GLU A 84 3.08 -2.30 2.30
CA GLU A 84 1.90 -3.06 1.88
C GLU A 84 2.26 -4.50 1.50
N LEU A 85 3.38 -4.72 0.81
CA LEU A 85 3.87 -6.06 0.48
C LEU A 85 4.17 -6.89 1.75
N SER A 86 4.83 -6.26 2.74
CA SER A 86 5.12 -6.89 4.04
C SER A 86 3.84 -7.17 4.83
N LEU A 87 2.88 -6.24 4.80
CA LEU A 87 1.58 -6.41 5.42
C LEU A 87 0.82 -7.57 4.78
N ALA A 88 0.70 -7.63 3.46
CA ALA A 88 0.02 -8.71 2.75
C ALA A 88 0.59 -10.09 3.11
N GLY A 89 1.91 -10.20 3.27
CA GLY A 89 2.56 -11.41 3.77
C GLY A 89 2.14 -11.80 5.20
N LYS A 90 1.99 -10.81 6.10
CA LYS A 90 1.49 -11.03 7.46
C LYS A 90 0.01 -11.36 7.49
N MET A 91 -0.80 -10.75 6.62
CA MET A 91 -2.24 -11.01 6.50
C MET A 91 -2.51 -12.47 6.16
N ILE A 92 -1.63 -13.10 5.35
CA ILE A 92 -1.71 -14.54 5.07
C ILE A 92 -1.48 -15.36 6.33
N HIS A 93 -0.50 -14.99 7.15
CA HIS A 93 -0.21 -15.69 8.40
C HIS A 93 -1.30 -15.51 9.46
N TRP A 94 -1.98 -14.38 9.46
CA TRP A 94 -3.01 -14.04 10.46
C TRP A 94 -4.42 -14.54 10.11
N GLU A 95 -4.67 -15.00 8.89
CA GLU A 95 -5.95 -15.57 8.45
C GLU A 95 -7.17 -14.72 8.83
N LEU A 96 -7.05 -13.38 8.73
CA LEU A 96 -8.06 -12.41 9.20
C LEU A 96 -9.43 -12.47 8.50
N TRP A 97 -9.58 -13.35 7.52
CA TRP A 97 -10.84 -13.66 6.86
C TRP A 97 -11.66 -14.73 7.60
N GLU A 98 -11.12 -15.31 8.68
CA GLU A 98 -11.86 -16.21 9.54
C GLU A 98 -12.86 -15.45 10.43
N PRO A 99 -14.00 -16.08 10.76
CA PRO A 99 -14.93 -15.54 11.75
C PRO A 99 -14.23 -15.30 13.09
N LEU A 100 -14.76 -14.38 13.89
CA LEU A 100 -14.26 -14.10 15.24
C LEU A 100 -14.20 -15.40 16.06
N LEU A 101 -13.04 -15.68 16.65
CA LEU A 101 -12.82 -16.88 17.46
C LEU A 101 -13.65 -16.91 18.75
N GLU A 102 -13.97 -15.74 19.32
CA GLU A 102 -14.75 -15.60 20.53
C GLU A 102 -15.91 -14.63 20.29
N GLU A 103 -17.11 -15.04 20.69
CA GLU A 103 -18.26 -14.13 20.72
C GLU A 103 -18.01 -13.05 21.77
N LEU A 104 -18.25 -11.79 21.39
CA LEU A 104 -17.98 -10.66 22.27
C LEU A 104 -18.76 -10.80 23.59
N PRO A 105 -18.11 -10.68 24.76
CA PRO A 105 -18.81 -10.72 26.03
C PRO A 105 -19.80 -9.56 26.13
N ALA A 106 -21.01 -9.87 26.61
CA ALA A 106 -22.09 -8.90 26.71
C ALA A 106 -21.68 -7.72 27.62
N ASN A 107 -21.83 -6.49 27.11
CA ASN A 107 -21.49 -5.20 27.73
C ASN A 107 -20.03 -4.72 27.65
N GLN A 108 -19.10 -5.40 26.97
CA GLN A 108 -17.69 -4.92 26.85
C GLN A 108 -17.57 -3.53 26.20
N TRP A 109 -18.41 -3.23 25.21
CA TRP A 109 -18.35 -1.99 24.42
C TRP A 109 -19.52 -1.04 24.70
N LYS A 110 -20.23 -1.23 25.82
CA LYS A 110 -21.39 -0.40 26.15
C LYS A 110 -20.93 0.90 26.81
N GLN A 111 -21.29 2.03 26.22
CA GLN A 111 -21.10 3.38 26.77
C GLN A 111 -22.43 4.16 26.68
N PRO A 112 -22.83 4.98 27.68
CA PRO A 112 -22.43 5.03 29.10
C PRO A 112 -23.12 3.95 29.94
N ILE A 113 -22.63 3.74 31.16
CA ILE A 113 -23.17 2.84 32.19
C ILE A 113 -24.39 3.47 32.85
#